data_AF-A0A845FMM7-F1
#
_entry.id   AF-A0A845FMM7-F1
#
_cell.length_a   1.000
_cell.length_b   1.000
_cell.length_c   1.000
_cell.angle_alpha   90.00
_cell.angle_beta   90.00
_cell.angle_gamma   90.00
#
_symmetry.space_group_name_H-M   'P 1'
#
loop_
_entity.id
_entity.type
_entity.pdbx_description
1 polymer ?
#
loop_
_entity_poly.entity_id
_entity_poly.type
_entity_poly.pdbx_seq_one_letter_code
_entity_poly.pdbx_strand_id
1 'polypeptide(L)' 'MTTEQELHQALAKLKQVMREALGDHERDLFGDIATRIAGGHPDENVKDELAEKAVEFEVSHPTLAKTIKEVMETLKNMGV' A
#
# COMPACT_ATOMS: atom_id res chain seq x y z
N MET A 1 8.00 -19.30 2.82
CA MET A 1 7.96 -17.97 2.20
C MET A 1 8.16 -16.99 3.35
N THR A 2 9.12 -16.08 3.23
CA THR A 2 9.38 -15.06 4.26
C THR A 2 8.39 -13.90 4.10
N THR A 3 7.98 -13.30 5.22
CA THR A 3 7.02 -12.19 5.29
C THR A 3 7.42 -10.99 4.42
N GLU A 4 8.73 -10.83 4.18
CA GLU A 4 9.32 -9.84 3.28
C GLU A 4 8.96 -10.08 1.79
N GLN A 5 8.90 -11.34 1.36
CA GLN A 5 8.46 -11.67 -0.01
C GLN A 5 6.97 -11.40 -0.18
N GLU A 6 6.16 -11.67 0.84
CA GLU A 6 4.73 -11.38 0.83
C GLU A 6 4.48 -9.86 0.75
N LEU A 7 5.27 -9.07 1.48
CA LEU A 7 5.23 -7.61 1.40
C LEU A 7 5.58 -7.13 -0.01
N HIS A 8 6.66 -7.62 -0.60
CA HIS A 8 7.06 -7.25 -1.96
C HIS A 8 5.99 -7.60 -2.99
N GLN A 9 5.34 -8.75 -2.86
CA GLN A 9 4.23 -9.13 -3.73
C GLN A 9 3.01 -8.23 -3.53
N ALA A 10 2.65 -7.91 -2.29
CA ALA A 10 1.55 -7.02 -1.97
C ALA A 10 1.79 -5.60 -2.53
N LEU A 11 3.00 -5.08 -2.39
CA LEU A 11 3.41 -3.78 -2.95
C LEU A 11 3.42 -3.78 -4.49
N ALA A 12 3.88 -4.85 -5.12
CA ALA A 12 3.86 -4.99 -6.58
C ALA A 12 2.41 -5.01 -7.11
N LYS A 13 1.53 -5.76 -6.45
CA LYS A 13 0.09 -5.80 -6.74
C LYS A 13 -0.53 -4.42 -6.56
N LEU A 14 -0.22 -3.74 -5.47
CA LEU A 14 -0.70 -2.38 -5.19
C LEU A 14 -0.29 -1.41 -6.30
N LYS A 15 0.99 -1.43 -6.71
CA LYS A 15 1.52 -0.58 -7.79
C LYS A 15 0.83 -0.84 -9.13
N GLN A 16 0.48 -2.10 -9.42
CA GLN A 16 -0.27 -2.44 -10.63
C GLN A 16 -1.69 -1.89 -10.57
N VAL A 17 -2.43 -2.16 -9.49
CA VAL A 17 -3.81 -1.70 -9.32
C VAL A 17 -3.89 -0.18 -9.37
N MET A 18 -2.93 0.53 -8.76
CA MET A 18 -2.83 1.98 -8.86
C MET A 18 -2.62 2.48 -10.28
N ARG A 19 -1.80 1.81 -11.08
CA ARG A 19 -1.57 2.20 -12.48
C ARG A 19 -2.85 2.12 -13.31
N GLU A 20 -3.69 1.14 -13.00
CA GLU A 20 -4.97 0.91 -13.67
C GLU A 20 -6.08 1.83 -13.14
N ALA A 21 -6.04 2.17 -11.84
CA ALA A 21 -7.09 2.92 -11.16
C ALA A 21 -6.87 4.45 -11.14
N LEU A 22 -5.62 4.91 -11.05
CA LEU A 22 -5.27 6.30 -10.73
C LEU A 22 -4.69 7.06 -11.93
N GLY A 23 -4.90 8.38 -11.94
CA GLY A 23 -4.19 9.33 -12.82
C GLY A 23 -2.75 9.58 -12.36
N ASP A 24 -1.94 10.24 -13.20
CA ASP A 24 -0.49 10.39 -12.96
C ASP A 24 -0.14 11.07 -11.61
N HIS A 25 -0.96 11.98 -11.11
CA HIS A 25 -0.69 12.68 -9.85
C HIS A 25 -0.86 11.78 -8.61
N GLU A 26 -1.92 10.99 -8.56
CA GLU A 26 -2.20 10.10 -7.42
C GLU A 26 -1.24 8.89 -7.41
N ARG A 27 -0.69 8.50 -8.56
CA ARG A 27 0.35 7.46 -8.65
C ARG A 27 1.66 7.89 -7.99
N ASP A 28 2.04 9.16 -8.07
CA ASP A 28 3.30 9.67 -7.51
C ASP A 28 3.27 9.63 -5.98
N LEU A 29 2.17 10.09 -5.39
CA LEU A 29 1.94 10.13 -3.95
C LEU A 29 2.04 8.74 -3.30
N PHE A 30 1.45 7.73 -3.92
CA PHE A 30 1.60 6.36 -3.44
C PHE A 30 2.92 5.70 -3.81
N GLY A 31 3.56 6.14 -4.91
CA GLY A 31 4.90 5.68 -5.26
C GLY A 31 5.88 5.93 -4.14
N ASP A 32 5.77 7.09 -3.49
CA ASP A 32 6.55 7.44 -2.29
C ASP A 32 6.24 6.52 -1.11
N ILE A 33 4.96 6.35 -0.75
CA ILE A 33 4.52 5.48 0.34
C ILE A 33 5.00 4.04 0.13
N ALA A 34 4.83 3.48 -1.07
CA ALA A 34 5.26 2.13 -1.40
C ALA A 34 6.80 1.98 -1.33
N THR A 35 7.54 3.02 -1.70
CA THR A 35 9.01 3.03 -1.62
C THR A 35 9.49 3.08 -0.17
N ARG A 36 8.83 3.87 0.69
CA ARG A 36 9.12 3.92 2.13
C ARG A 36 8.89 2.57 2.80
N ILE A 37 7.81 1.88 2.44
CA ILE A 37 7.52 0.53 2.94
C ILE A 37 8.55 -0.48 2.43
N ALA A 38 8.89 -0.46 1.14
CA ALA A 38 9.88 -1.35 0.54
C ALA A 38 11.31 -1.11 1.07
N GLY A 39 11.60 0.12 1.53
CA GLY A 39 12.87 0.50 2.14
C GLY A 39 13.09 -0.06 3.54
N GLY A 40 12.13 -0.81 4.11
CA GLY A 40 12.26 -1.45 5.42
C GLY A 40 12.06 -0.52 6.61
N HIS A 41 11.58 0.70 6.38
CA HIS A 41 11.20 1.66 7.42
C HIS A 41 9.73 2.09 7.27
N PRO A 42 8.76 1.19 7.47
CA PRO A 42 7.38 1.62 7.66
C PRO A 42 7.27 2.24 9.06
N ASP A 43 7.40 3.56 9.16
CA ASP A 43 7.10 4.28 10.39
C ASP A 43 5.59 4.19 10.71
N GLU A 44 5.16 4.40 11.95
CA GLU A 44 3.73 4.39 12.34
C GLU A 44 2.88 5.30 11.43
N ASN A 45 3.43 6.44 11.01
CA ASN A 45 2.80 7.37 10.07
C ASN A 45 2.40 6.70 8.75
N VAL A 46 3.19 5.75 8.24
CA VAL A 46 2.90 5.06 6.97
C VAL A 46 1.62 4.24 7.07
N LYS A 47 1.33 3.66 8.23
CA LYS A 47 0.09 2.92 8.45
C LYS A 47 -1.12 3.83 8.48
N ASP A 48 -1.01 4.97 9.15
CA ASP A 48 -2.08 5.97 9.19
C ASP A 48 -2.33 6.56 7.80
N GLU A 49 -1.27 6.88 7.05
CA GLU A 49 -1.36 7.34 5.66
C GLU A 49 -2.04 6.29 4.75
N LEU A 50 -1.66 5.01 4.86
CA LEU A 50 -2.32 3.93 4.12
C LEU A 50 -3.78 3.76 4.53
N ALA A 51 -4.10 3.86 5.82
CA ALA A 51 -5.47 3.71 6.32
C ALA A 51 -6.37 4.85 5.84
N GLU A 52 -5.89 6.09 5.90
CA GLU A 52 -6.59 7.26 5.37
C GLU A 52 -6.87 7.09 3.87
N LYS A 53 -5.83 6.73 3.10
CA LYS A 53 -5.97 6.48 1.66
C LYS A 53 -6.92 5.33 1.38
N ALA A 54 -6.87 4.23 2.13
CA ALA A 54 -7.80 3.11 1.94
C ALA A 54 -9.26 3.54 2.11
N VAL A 55 -9.56 4.45 3.04
CA VAL A 55 -10.90 5.02 3.24
C VAL A 55 -11.29 5.90 2.05
N GLU A 56 -10.39 6.77 1.58
CA GLU A 56 -10.63 7.60 0.40
C GLU A 56 -10.93 6.75 -0.85
N PHE A 57 -10.18 5.66 -1.03
CA PHE A 57 -10.37 4.74 -2.16
C PHE A 57 -11.52 3.76 -1.97
N GLU A 58 -12.10 3.62 -0.78
CA GLU A 58 -13.19 2.66 -0.56
C GLU A 58 -14.41 3.00 -1.42
N VAL A 59 -14.64 4.30 -1.68
CA VAL A 59 -15.74 4.81 -2.49
C VAL A 59 -15.38 4.86 -3.98
N SER A 60 -14.20 5.39 -4.32
CA SER A 60 -13.82 5.65 -5.72
C SER A 60 -13.14 4.45 -6.41
N HIS A 61 -12.38 3.65 -5.65
CA HIS A 61 -11.54 2.58 -6.17
C HIS A 61 -11.50 1.37 -5.20
N PRO A 62 -12.60 0.61 -5.05
CA PRO A 62 -12.74 -0.43 -4.03
C PRO A 62 -11.67 -1.53 -4.12
N THR A 63 -11.19 -1.84 -5.33
CA THR A 63 -10.08 -2.78 -5.55
C THR A 63 -8.76 -2.25 -5.00
N LEU A 64 -8.51 -0.94 -5.13
CA LEU A 64 -7.33 -0.29 -4.59
C LEU A 64 -7.37 -0.28 -3.05
N ALA A 65 -8.51 0.12 -2.46
CA ALA A 65 -8.72 0.07 -1.02
C ALA A 65 -8.49 -1.33 -0.43
N LYS A 66 -8.99 -2.37 -1.11
CA LYS A 66 -8.74 -3.76 -0.70
C LYS A 66 -7.25 -4.11 -0.72
N THR A 67 -6.54 -3.70 -1.77
CA THR A 67 -5.11 -4.00 -1.92
C THR A 67 -4.26 -3.25 -0.88
N ILE A 68 -4.66 -2.04 -0.49
CA ILE A 68 -4.01 -1.29 0.61
C ILE A 68 -4.20 -2.02 1.95
N LYS A 69 -5.41 -2.52 2.23
CA LYS A 69 -5.69 -3.31 3.43
C LYS A 69 -4.84 -4.59 3.50
N GLU A 70 -4.64 -5.28 2.37
CA GLU A 70 -3.74 -6.45 2.29
C GLU A 70 -2.28 -6.09 2.64
N VAL A 71 -1.78 -4.94 2.17
CA VAL A 71 -0.45 -4.44 2.53
C VAL A 71 -0.35 -4.13 4.03
N MET A 72 -1.35 -3.47 4.60
CA MET A 72 -1.42 -3.17 6.04
C MET A 72 -1.45 -4.44 6.90
N GLU A 73 -2.21 -5.46 6.50
CA GLU A 73 -2.25 -6.75 7.19
C GLU A 73 -0.88 -7.45 7.14
N THR A 74 -0.19 -7.37 6.01
CA THR A 74 1.16 -7.91 5.85
C THR A 74 2.15 -7.18 6.77
N LEU A 75 2.07 -5.84 6.83
CA LEU A 75 2.88 -5.03 7.75
C LEU A 75 2.63 -5.40 9.21
N LYS A 76 1.36 -5.53 9.60
CA LYS A 76 0.97 -5.97 10.94
C LYS A 76 1.52 -7.36 11.29
N ASN A 77 1.52 -8.29 10.33
CA ASN A 77 2.08 -9.63 10.53
C ASN A 77 3.61 -9.63 10.66
N MET A 78 4.30 -8.59 10.19
CA MET A 78 5.74 -8.40 10.39
C MET A 78 6.09 -7.81 11.77
N GLY A 79 5.10 -7.44 12.58
CA GLY A 79 5.32 -6.85 13.89
C GLY A 79 5.82 -5.40 13.84
N VAL A 80 5.74 -4.78 12.65
CA VAL A 80 5.85 -3.33 12.47
C VAL A 80 4.48 -2.74 12.65
#